data_AF-A0A2E9C0D1-F1
#
_entry.id   AF-A0A2E9C0D1-F1
#
_cell.length_a   1.000
_cell.length_b   1.000
_cell.length_c   1.000
_cell.angle_alpha   90.00
_cell.angle_beta   90.00
_cell.angle_gamma   90.00
#
_symmetry.space_group_name_H-M   'P 1'
#
loop_
_entity.id
_entity.type
_entity.pdbx_description
1 polymer ?
#
loop_
_entity_poly.entity_id
_entity_poly.type
_entity_poly.pdbx_seq_one_letter_code
_entity_poly.pdbx_strand_id
1 'polypeptide(L)'
;MPTTPTFLYLASQSPRRAQLLGQLGVRHELLLAADDEDAEALETVLPGESPTAYVQRVTALKLDAAVARLRRRGLADAPVLCADTTVALGRAILGKPEDARDA
;
A
#
# COMPACT_ATOMS: atom_id res chain seq x y z
N MET A 1 19.49 -14.71 -19.90
CA MET A 1 19.28 -14.55 -18.45
C MET A 1 18.41 -13.33 -18.27
N PRO A 2 17.21 -13.40 -17.67
CA PRO A 2 16.47 -12.19 -17.35
C PRO A 2 17.32 -11.36 -16.39
N THR A 3 17.53 -10.10 -16.73
CA THR A 3 18.26 -9.15 -15.89
C THR A 3 17.43 -8.85 -14.66
N THR A 4 17.92 -9.17 -13.46
CA THR A 4 17.25 -8.80 -12.22
C THR A 4 17.20 -7.27 -12.12
N PRO A 5 16.02 -6.66 -11.98
CA PRO A 5 15.90 -5.22 -11.83
C PRO A 5 16.62 -4.76 -10.56
N THR A 6 17.31 -3.62 -10.64
CA THR A 6 18.10 -3.04 -9.53
C THR A 6 17.27 -2.12 -8.63
N PHE A 7 15.96 -2.08 -8.83
CA PHE A 7 15.01 -1.26 -8.09
C PHE A 7 13.66 -1.98 -7.97
N LEU A 8 12.80 -1.44 -7.11
CA LEU A 8 11.39 -1.85 -6.99
C LEU A 8 10.45 -0.66 -7.12
N TYR A 9 9.19 -0.92 -7.47
CA TYR A 9 8.12 0.07 -7.39
C TYR A 9 7.51 0.10 -5.99
N LEU A 10 7.51 1.26 -5.34
CA LEU A 10 6.81 1.51 -4.10
C LEU A 10 5.40 2.03 -4.39
N ALA A 11 4.39 1.19 -4.20
CA ALA A 11 2.98 1.53 -4.34
C ALA A 11 2.41 2.08 -3.03
N SER A 12 3.05 3.13 -2.49
CA SER A 12 2.66 3.77 -1.23
C SER A 12 3.03 5.25 -1.23
N GLN A 13 2.10 6.10 -0.78
CA GLN A 13 2.34 7.53 -0.58
C GLN A 13 3.01 7.86 0.78
N SER A 14 3.18 6.87 1.67
CA SER A 14 3.76 7.09 3.00
C SER A 14 5.24 7.51 2.94
N PRO A 15 5.62 8.72 3.41
CA PRO A 15 7.02 9.15 3.46
C PRO A 15 7.87 8.23 4.36
N ARG A 16 7.27 7.71 5.43
CA ARG A 16 7.94 6.81 6.38
C ARG A 16 8.39 5.50 5.70
N ARG A 17 7.58 4.95 4.79
CA ARG A 17 7.94 3.71 4.06
C ARG A 17 9.07 3.94 3.07
N ALA A 18 9.04 5.05 2.33
CA ALA A 18 10.13 5.44 1.45
C ALA A 18 11.45 5.65 2.22
N GLN A 19 11.37 6.31 3.39
CA GLN A 19 12.52 6.51 4.27
C GLN A 19 13.11 5.18 4.76
N LEU A 20 12.27 4.23 5.20
CA LEU A 20 12.72 2.90 5.63
C LEU A 20 13.45 2.14 4.51
N LEU A 21 12.92 2.17 3.28
CA LEU A 21 13.62 1.58 2.13
C LEU A 21 14.96 2.25 1.85
N GLY A 22 15.02 3.59 1.95
CA GLY A 22 16.25 4.34 1.82
C GLY A 22 17.30 3.97 2.88
N GLN A 23 16.88 3.78 4.14
CA GLN A 23 17.76 3.32 5.22
C GLN A 23 18.33 1.91 4.98
N LEU A 24 17.56 1.05 4.30
CA LEU A 24 18.00 -0.30 3.91
C LEU A 24 18.82 -0.31 2.61
N GLY A 25 19.06 0.85 1.98
CA GLY A 25 19.75 0.94 0.70
C GLY A 25 18.95 0.40 -0.50
N VAL A 26 17.64 0.22 -0.34
CA VAL A 26 16.77 -0.30 -1.40
C VAL A 26 16.35 0.83 -2.33
N ARG A 27 16.88 0.79 -3.56
CA ARG A 27 16.46 1.71 -4.62
C ARG A 27 14.99 1.44 -4.97
N HIS A 28 14.19 2.50 -4.99
CA HIS A 28 12.77 2.41 -5.30
C HIS A 28 12.29 3.59 -6.13
N GLU A 29 11.22 3.36 -6.89
CA GLU A 29 10.49 4.36 -7.66
C GLU A 29 9.03 4.37 -7.23
N LEU A 30 8.38 5.52 -7.19
CA LEU A 30 6.98 5.61 -6.75
C LEU A 30 6.03 5.13 -7.85
N LEU A 31 5.09 4.26 -7.49
CA LEU A 31 4.01 3.79 -8.37
C LEU A 31 2.66 4.21 -7.80
N LEU A 32 2.37 5.51 -7.87
CA LEU A 32 1.19 6.12 -7.24
C LEU A 32 -0.06 6.02 -8.12
N ALA A 33 -1.20 5.91 -7.46
CA ALA A 33 -2.53 6.05 -8.08
C ALA A 33 -2.63 7.42 -8.73
N ALA A 34 -3.23 7.47 -9.92
CA ALA A 34 -3.65 8.73 -10.51
C ALA A 34 -4.96 9.21 -9.85
N ASP A 35 -5.31 10.47 -10.05
CA ASP A 35 -6.48 11.11 -9.40
C ASP A 35 -7.82 10.46 -9.80
N ASP A 36 -7.85 9.73 -10.92
CA ASP A 36 -9.00 8.97 -11.43
C ASP A 36 -9.12 7.55 -10.84
N GLU A 37 -8.12 7.10 -10.07
CA GLU A 37 -8.13 5.79 -9.41
C GLU A 37 -8.63 5.92 -7.97
N ASP A 38 -9.81 5.36 -7.68
CA ASP A 38 -10.38 5.30 -6.33
C ASP A 38 -9.64 4.26 -5.47
N ALA A 39 -8.47 4.64 -4.96
CA ALA A 39 -7.66 3.81 -4.08
C ALA A 39 -8.25 3.70 -2.67
N GLU A 40 -9.10 4.66 -2.25
CA GLU A 40 -9.71 4.69 -0.92
C GLU A 40 -10.83 3.65 -0.81
N ALA A 41 -11.57 3.38 -1.88
CA ALA A 41 -12.59 2.32 -1.92
C ALA A 41 -12.04 0.93 -1.54
N LEU A 42 -10.74 0.68 -1.78
CA LEU A 42 -10.09 -0.58 -1.43
C LEU A 42 -9.97 -0.78 0.10
N GLU A 43 -10.03 0.30 0.89
CA GLU A 43 -9.90 0.31 2.35
C GLU A 43 -11.24 0.12 3.08
N THR A 44 -12.31 -0.20 2.37
CA THR A 44 -13.62 -0.45 3.00
C THR A 44 -13.55 -1.61 3.99
N VAL A 45 -13.96 -1.39 5.24
CA VAL A 45 -14.04 -2.42 6.29
C VAL A 45 -15.26 -3.31 6.03
N LEU A 46 -15.07 -4.63 6.04
CA LEU A 46 -16.18 -5.57 5.85
C LEU A 46 -16.82 -5.98 7.20
N PRO A 47 -18.14 -6.22 7.25
CA PRO A 47 -18.81 -6.69 8.47
C PRO A 47 -18.20 -7.97 9.02
N GLY A 48 -17.86 -7.98 10.31
CA GLY A 48 -17.31 -9.14 11.00
C GLY A 48 -15.84 -9.47 10.68
N GLU A 49 -15.20 -8.69 9.80
CA GLU A 49 -13.79 -8.86 9.45
C GLU A 49 -12.89 -8.58 10.66
N SER A 50 -11.88 -9.43 10.88
CA SER A 50 -10.87 -9.18 11.92
C SER A 50 -9.86 -8.14 11.42
N PRO A 51 -9.22 -7.35 12.30
CA PRO A 51 -8.19 -6.39 11.89
C PRO A 51 -7.06 -7.00 11.05
N THR A 52 -6.64 -8.23 11.38
CA THR A 52 -5.63 -8.96 10.62
C THR A 52 -6.12 -9.35 9.22
N ALA A 53 -7.36 -9.86 9.11
CA ALA A 53 -7.94 -10.20 7.82
C ALA A 53 -8.12 -8.95 6.95
N TYR A 54 -8.59 -7.85 7.56
CA TYR A 54 -8.73 -6.54 6.93
C TYR A 54 -7.40 -6.07 6.32
N VAL A 55 -6.34 -5.95 7.14
CA VAL A 55 -5.07 -5.37 6.66
C VAL A 55 -4.43 -6.23 5.56
N GLN A 56 -4.58 -7.56 5.64
CA GLN A 56 -4.12 -8.48 4.60
C GLN A 56 -4.90 -8.31 3.29
N ARG A 57 -6.23 -8.28 3.37
CA ARG A 57 -7.10 -8.09 2.19
C ARG A 57 -6.83 -6.74 1.52
N VAL A 58 -6.83 -5.66 2.29
CA VAL A 58 -6.59 -4.31 1.78
C VAL A 58 -5.21 -4.20 1.15
N THR A 59 -4.17 -4.76 1.79
CA THR A 59 -2.81 -4.79 1.20
C THR A 59 -2.80 -5.55 -0.14
N ALA A 60 -3.47 -6.69 -0.23
CA ALA A 60 -3.55 -7.48 -1.47
C ALA A 60 -4.30 -6.73 -2.58
N LEU A 61 -5.45 -6.11 -2.26
CA LEU A 61 -6.21 -5.31 -3.23
C LEU A 61 -5.40 -4.13 -3.76
N LYS A 62 -4.67 -3.43 -2.89
CA LYS A 62 -3.78 -2.33 -3.30
C LYS A 62 -2.63 -2.83 -4.17
N LEU A 63 -2.08 -4.01 -3.89
CA LEU A 63 -1.05 -4.63 -4.71
C LEU A 63 -1.58 -4.98 -6.10
N ASP A 64 -2.76 -5.60 -6.19
CA ASP A 64 -3.40 -5.95 -7.46
C ASP A 64 -3.65 -4.71 -8.32
N ALA A 65 -4.17 -3.64 -7.71
CA ALA A 65 -4.37 -2.35 -8.37
C ALA A 65 -3.05 -1.75 -8.87
N ALA A 66 -1.99 -1.83 -8.06
CA ALA A 66 -0.66 -1.34 -8.43
C ALA A 66 -0.05 -2.15 -9.59
N VAL A 67 -0.19 -3.48 -9.60
CA VAL A 67 0.26 -4.33 -10.72
C VAL A 67 -0.53 -4.04 -11.98
N ALA A 68 -1.84 -3.84 -11.89
CA ALA A 68 -2.66 -3.43 -13.03
C ALA A 68 -2.24 -2.06 -13.57
N ARG A 69 -1.90 -1.12 -12.69
CA ARG A 69 -1.35 0.20 -13.05
C ARG A 69 0.00 0.10 -13.75
N LEU A 70 0.92 -0.71 -13.21
CA LEU A 70 2.23 -0.98 -13.83
C LEU A 70 2.07 -1.40 -15.29
N ARG A 71 1.21 -2.39 -15.51
CA ARG A 71 0.90 -2.93 -16.86
C ARG A 71 0.25 -1.89 -17.75
N ARG A 72 -0.78 -1.18 -17.27
CA ARG A 72 -1.46 -0.12 -18.05
C ARG A 72 -0.51 0.98 -18.50
N ARG A 73 0.45 1.36 -17.65
CA ARG A 73 1.43 2.42 -17.96
C ARG A 73 2.60 1.92 -18.82
N GLY A 74 2.71 0.61 -19.07
CA GLY A 74 3.78 0.03 -19.89
C GLY A 74 5.18 0.29 -19.32
N LEU A 75 5.31 0.36 -18.00
CA LEU A 75 6.61 0.60 -17.34
C LEU A 75 7.46 -0.69 -17.38
N ALA A 76 8.75 -0.54 -17.06
CA ALA A 76 9.68 -1.66 -17.00
C ALA A 76 9.23 -2.70 -15.96
N ASP A 77 9.43 -3.98 -16.24
CA ASP A 77 9.12 -5.04 -15.28
C ASP A 77 10.08 -4.97 -14.07
N ALA A 78 9.51 -4.69 -12.89
CA ALA A 78 10.20 -4.68 -11.62
C ALA A 78 9.25 -5.11 -10.48
N PRO A 79 9.77 -5.60 -9.35
CA PRO A 79 8.95 -5.94 -8.18
C PRO A 79 8.10 -4.76 -7.72
N VAL A 80 6.86 -5.02 -7.32
CA VAL A 80 5.95 -4.02 -6.73
C VAL A 80 5.81 -4.31 -5.25
N LEU A 81 6.09 -3.31 -4.40
CA LEU A 81 5.92 -3.36 -2.97
C LEU A 81 4.71 -2.52 -2.56
N CYS A 82 3.76 -3.15 -1.88
CA CYS A 82 2.64 -2.49 -1.22
C CYS A 82 2.61 -2.87 0.27
N ALA A 83 2.08 -1.99 1.10
CA ALA A 83 1.90 -2.23 2.52
C ALA A 83 0.73 -1.41 3.05
N ASP A 84 -0.04 -2.02 3.94
CA ASP A 84 -1.08 -1.37 4.71
C ASP A 84 -0.77 -1.44 6.21
N THR A 85 -1.39 -0.59 7.01
CA THR A 85 -1.16 -0.53 8.46
C THR A 85 -2.45 -0.15 9.14
N THR A 86 -2.91 -1.03 10.04
CA THR A 86 -4.13 -0.81 10.82
C THR A 86 -3.78 -0.81 12.31
N VAL A 87 -4.47 0.00 13.09
CA VAL A 87 -4.42 -0.02 14.56
C VAL A 87 -5.72 -0.62 15.04
N ALA A 88 -5.69 -1.50 16.04
CA ALA A 88 -6.90 -2.13 16.55
C ALA A 88 -6.85 -2.33 18.06
N LEU A 89 -8.03 -2.22 18.69
CA LEU A 89 -8.27 -2.61 20.08
C LEU A 89 -9.24 -3.80 20.09
N GLY A 90 -8.72 -4.99 20.39
CA GLY A 90 -9.49 -6.23 20.26
C GLY A 90 -9.92 -6.47 18.81
N ARG A 91 -11.22 -6.41 18.54
CA ARG A 91 -11.79 -6.57 17.18
C ARG A 91 -12.12 -5.24 16.49
N ALA A 92 -12.01 -4.11 17.19
CA ALA A 92 -12.31 -2.80 16.63
C ALA A 92 -11.08 -2.25 15.93
N ILE A 93 -11.21 -1.94 14.64
CA ILE A 93 -10.22 -1.16 13.89
C ILE A 93 -10.38 0.31 14.29
N LEU A 94 -9.29 0.93 14.73
CA LEU A 94 -9.24 2.34 15.06
C LEU A 94 -8.81 3.10 13.79
N GLY A 95 -9.69 4.00 13.34
CA GLY A 95 -9.43 4.86 12.20
C GLY A 95 -8.44 5.98 12.52
N LYS A 96 -8.28 6.93 11.59
CA LYS A 96 -7.66 8.21 11.94
C LYS A 96 -8.56 8.91 12.97
N PRO A 97 -7.98 9.61 13.96
CA PRO A 97 -8.77 10.32 14.94
C PRO A 97 -9.64 11.38 14.23
N GLU A 98 -10.91 11.44 14.59
CA GLU A 98 -11.84 12.42 14.00
C GLU A 98 -11.53 13.85 14.47
N ASP A 99 -11.01 13.99 15.69
CA ASP A 99 -10.61 15.27 16.27
C ASP A 99 -9.43 15.13 17.25
N ALA A 100 -8.98 16.26 17.81
CA ALA A 100 -7.85 16.30 18.74
C ALA A 100 -8.13 15.66 20.12
N ARG A 101 -9.39 15.36 20.45
CA ARG A 101 -9.76 14.64 21.69
C ARG A 101 -9.75 13.13 21.47
N ASP A 102 -9.88 12.69 20.23
CA ASP A 102 -9.85 11.29 19.78
C ASP A 102 -8.42 10.77 19.47
N ALA A 103 -7.42 11.66 19.44
CA ALA A 103 -6.01 11.37 19.16
C ALA A 103 -5.19 10.99 20.42
#